data_AF-A0AB35LZ16-F1
#
_entry.id   AF-A0AB35LZ16-F1
#
_cell.length_a   1.000
_cell.length_b   1.000
_cell.length_c   1.000
_cell.angle_alpha   90.00
_cell.angle_beta   90.00
_cell.angle_gamma   90.00
#
_symmetry.space_group_name_H-M   'P 1'
#
loop_
_entity.id
_entity.type
_entity.pdbx_description
1 polymer ?
#
loop_
_entity_poly.entity_id
_entity_poly.type
_entity_poly.pdbx_seq_one_letter_code
_entity_poly.pdbx_strand_id
1 'polypeptide(L)'
;MTNTPVVMDHAIFSKKIESKALEMQVRKWLQAQGKREPEQVPFGYSELASKRHEYGRTAQTTMREIMFNAVSESKETKQKPRVIDKPAEPTYSPDLSENRILFNRHAREQAWENGKKEFIGRCKKHGEQAFVIRKQGKDHLCCVCKKAFTKAQNDKIAKLKKGISV
;
A
#
# COMPACT_ATOMS: atom_id res chain seq x y z
N MET A 1 -4.83 -15.26 -37.00
CA MET A 1 -5.50 -14.75 -35.79
C MET A 1 -6.95 -15.17 -35.87
N THR A 2 -7.36 -16.19 -35.12
CA THR A 2 -8.73 -16.73 -35.16
C THR A 2 -9.62 -15.89 -34.24
N ASN A 3 -10.48 -15.05 -34.81
CA ASN A 3 -11.51 -14.33 -34.08
C ASN A 3 -12.57 -15.33 -33.59
N THR A 4 -12.54 -15.66 -32.29
CA THR A 4 -13.66 -16.35 -31.64
C THR A 4 -14.75 -15.34 -31.32
N PRO A 5 -16.00 -15.53 -31.78
CA PRO A 5 -17.10 -14.65 -31.42
C PRO A 5 -17.38 -14.74 -29.91
N VAL A 6 -17.41 -13.60 -29.24
CA VAL A 6 -17.82 -13.48 -27.83
C VAL A 6 -19.30 -13.81 -27.77
N VAL A 7 -19.63 -15.01 -27.27
CA VAL A 7 -21.00 -15.37 -26.93
C VAL A 7 -21.37 -14.59 -25.68
N MET A 8 -22.00 -13.42 -25.86
CA MET A 8 -22.57 -12.67 -24.75
C MET A 8 -23.81 -13.42 -24.25
N ASP A 9 -23.85 -13.75 -22.97
CA ASP A 9 -24.99 -14.43 -22.34
C ASP A 9 -26.30 -13.73 -22.71
N HIS A 10 -27.21 -14.44 -23.40
CA HIS A 10 -28.52 -13.92 -23.80
C HIS A 10 -29.33 -13.36 -22.62
N ALA A 11 -29.03 -13.84 -21.41
CA ALA A 11 -29.60 -13.35 -20.15
C ALA A 11 -29.24 -11.89 -19.82
N ILE A 12 -28.16 -11.34 -20.36
CA ILE A 12 -27.78 -9.93 -20.14
C ILE A 12 -28.81 -9.01 -20.81
N PHE A 13 -29.28 -9.37 -22.00
CA PHE A 13 -30.26 -8.57 -22.73
C PHE A 13 -31.63 -8.60 -22.05
N SER A 14 -32.08 -9.76 -21.57
CA SER A 14 -33.34 -9.86 -20.82
C SER A 14 -33.28 -9.05 -19.52
N LYS A 15 -32.22 -9.21 -18.73
CA LYS A 15 -32.00 -8.44 -17.49
C LYS A 15 -31.95 -6.93 -17.73
N LYS A 16 -31.39 -6.50 -18.87
CA LYS A 16 -31.37 -5.07 -19.24
C LYS A 16 -32.77 -4.53 -19.53
N ILE A 17 -33.65 -5.34 -20.14
CA ILE A 17 -35.05 -4.96 -20.39
C ILE A 17 -35.81 -4.88 -19.06
N GLU A 18 -35.66 -5.89 -18.20
CA GLU A 18 -36.26 -5.92 -16.87
C GLU A 18 -35.84 -4.71 -16.01
N SER A 19 -34.54 -4.38 -16.02
CA SER A 19 -34.01 -3.20 -15.32
C SER A 19 -34.65 -1.90 -15.80
N LYS A 20 -34.83 -1.73 -17.12
CA LYS A 20 -35.47 -0.53 -17.68
C LYS A 20 -36.97 -0.44 -17.31
N ALA A 21 -37.66 -1.58 -17.29
CA ALA A 21 -39.06 -1.62 -16.88
C ALA A 21 -39.22 -1.20 -15.42
N LEU A 22 -38.33 -1.68 -14.54
CA LEU A 22 -38.29 -1.28 -13.13
C LEU A 22 -38.00 0.21 -12.96
N GLU A 23 -37.02 0.75 -13.68
CA GLU A 23 -36.66 2.17 -13.66
C GLU A 23 -37.88 3.06 -14.02
N MET A 24 -38.64 2.67 -15.05
CA MET A 24 -39.86 3.39 -15.44
C MET A 24 -40.95 3.31 -14.36
N GLN A 25 -41.11 2.18 -13.68
CA GLN A 25 -42.07 2.05 -12.57
C GLN A 25 -41.69 2.95 -11.39
N VAL A 26 -40.41 2.94 -11.00
CA VAL A 26 -39.89 3.80 -9.92
C VAL A 26 -40.08 5.28 -10.26
N ARG A 27 -39.79 5.68 -11.50
CA ARG A 27 -40.01 7.06 -11.97
C ARG A 27 -41.47 7.49 -11.86
N LYS A 28 -42.41 6.66 -12.32
CA LYS A 28 -43.85 6.95 -12.20
C LYS A 28 -44.29 7.07 -10.74
N TRP A 29 -43.81 6.19 -9.88
CA TRP A 29 -44.11 6.24 -8.45
C TRP A 29 -43.57 7.53 -7.79
N LEU A 30 -42.35 7.94 -8.10
CA LEU A 30 -41.76 9.18 -7.58
C LEU A 30 -42.50 10.42 -8.08
N GLN A 31 -42.87 10.46 -9.36
CA GLN A 31 -43.68 11.56 -9.93
C GLN A 31 -45.04 11.68 -9.24
N ALA A 32 -45.71 10.55 -8.96
CA ALA A 32 -46.97 10.55 -8.22
C ALA A 32 -46.84 11.09 -6.79
N GLN A 33 -45.65 10.97 -6.18
CA GLN A 33 -45.34 11.52 -4.86
C GLN A 33 -44.84 12.98 -4.91
N GLY A 34 -44.79 13.60 -6.10
CA GLY A 34 -44.22 14.93 -6.30
C GLY A 34 -42.70 15.02 -6.07
N LYS A 35 -42.01 13.86 -6.05
CA LYS A 35 -40.57 13.76 -5.78
C LYS A 35 -39.81 13.54 -7.07
N ARG A 36 -38.58 14.08 -7.15
CA ARG A 36 -37.67 13.85 -8.27
C ARG A 36 -36.84 12.60 -8.03
N GLU A 37 -36.33 12.02 -9.12
CA GLU A 37 -35.37 10.92 -9.05
C GLU A 37 -34.15 11.37 -8.24
N PRO A 38 -33.72 10.59 -7.23
CA PRO A 38 -32.53 10.93 -6.46
C PRO A 38 -31.30 10.90 -7.38
N GLU A 39 -30.48 11.94 -7.33
CA GLU A 39 -29.22 11.96 -8.05
C GLU A 39 -28.32 10.82 -7.55
N GLN A 40 -27.78 10.04 -8.48
CA GLN A 40 -26.88 8.94 -8.13
C GLN A 40 -25.62 9.50 -7.48
N VAL A 41 -25.51 9.28 -6.17
CA VAL A 41 -24.32 9.64 -5.40
C VAL A 41 -23.10 8.90 -5.99
N PRO A 42 -21.96 9.57 -6.22
CA PRO A 42 -20.80 8.91 -6.78
C PRO A 42 -20.34 7.73 -5.91
N PHE A 43 -19.80 6.69 -6.54
CA PHE A 43 -19.30 5.53 -5.80
C PHE A 43 -18.25 5.95 -4.76
N GLY A 44 -18.42 5.47 -3.52
CA GLY A 44 -17.53 5.79 -2.40
C GLY A 44 -17.87 7.08 -1.63
N TYR A 45 -18.90 7.82 -2.06
CA TYR A 45 -19.41 8.95 -1.28
C TYR A 45 -20.42 8.46 -0.23
N SER A 46 -20.22 8.90 1.01
CA SER A 46 -21.20 8.77 2.08
C SER A 46 -21.45 10.15 2.68
N GLU A 47 -22.71 10.58 2.77
CA GLU A 47 -23.08 11.85 3.43
C GLU A 47 -22.77 11.86 4.94
N LEU A 48 -22.35 10.72 5.51
CA LEU A 48 -21.92 10.60 6.90
C LEU A 48 -20.78 11.56 7.25
N ALA A 49 -19.87 11.84 6.33
CA ALA A 49 -18.79 12.81 6.55
C ALA A 49 -19.34 14.24 6.64
N SER A 50 -20.33 14.58 5.79
CA SER A 50 -20.96 15.89 5.72
C SER A 50 -21.86 16.18 6.94
N LYS A 51 -22.50 15.15 7.50
CA LYS A 51 -23.40 15.24 8.66
C LYS A 51 -22.71 15.08 10.03
N ARG A 52 -21.37 15.09 10.08
CA ARG A 52 -20.60 14.98 11.33
C ARG A 52 -20.97 16.02 12.39
N HIS A 53 -21.51 17.17 11.97
CA HIS A 53 -21.90 18.27 12.85
C HIS A 53 -23.38 18.24 13.26
N GLU A 54 -24.24 17.50 12.56
CA GLU A 54 -25.70 17.52 12.76
C GLU A 54 -26.15 16.51 13.82
N TYR A 55 -25.47 15.37 13.89
CA TYR A 55 -25.63 14.40 14.97
C TYR A 55 -24.32 14.39 15.73
N GLY A 56 -24.35 14.86 16.99
CA GLY A 56 -23.20 14.77 17.89
C GLY A 56 -22.69 13.33 18.03
N ARG A 57 -21.65 13.15 18.86
CA ARG A 57 -21.01 11.84 19.07
C ARG A 57 -22.06 10.78 19.45
N THR A 58 -22.40 9.90 18.50
CA THR A 58 -23.34 8.80 18.73
C THR A 58 -22.64 7.69 19.52
N ALA A 59 -23.40 6.88 20.26
CA ALA A 59 -22.85 5.75 21.02
C ALA A 59 -21.96 4.83 20.14
N GLN A 60 -22.33 4.63 18.89
CA GLN A 60 -21.55 3.84 17.92
C GLN A 60 -20.22 4.51 17.57
N THR A 61 -20.20 5.83 17.36
CA THR A 61 -18.95 6.57 17.13
C THR A 61 -18.04 6.56 18.35
N THR A 62 -18.59 6.71 19.55
CA THR A 62 -17.82 6.64 20.80
C THR A 62 -17.19 5.27 20.98
N MET A 63 -17.93 4.18 20.72
CA MET A 63 -17.38 2.81 20.79
C MET A 63 -16.27 2.59 19.76
N ARG A 64 -16.43 3.11 18.54
CA ARG A 64 -15.37 3.05 17.51
C ARG A 64 -14.11 3.79 17.95
N GLU A 65 -14.25 4.99 18.52
CA GLU A 65 -13.12 5.78 19.02
C GLU A 65 -12.40 5.07 20.18
N ILE A 66 -13.15 4.52 21.15
CA ILE A 66 -12.57 3.78 22.28
C ILE A 66 -11.79 2.56 21.77
N MET A 67 -12.37 1.77 20.87
CA MET A 67 -11.67 0.60 20.30
C MET A 67 -10.44 1.00 19.49
N PHE A 68 -10.50 2.11 18.75
CA PHE A 68 -9.35 2.62 18.00
C PHE A 68 -8.22 3.06 18.93
N ASN A 69 -8.54 3.84 19.97
CA ASN A 69 -7.57 4.35 20.94
C ASN A 69 -6.92 3.23 21.74
N ALA A 70 -7.69 2.23 22.19
CA ALA A 70 -7.16 1.07 22.90
C ALA A 70 -6.14 0.28 22.05
N VAL A 71 -6.41 0.13 20.75
CA VAL A 71 -5.48 -0.53 19.82
C VAL A 71 -4.23 0.32 19.59
N SER A 72 -4.34 1.64 19.43
CA SER A 72 -3.15 2.50 19.29
C SER A 72 -2.28 2.50 20.54
N GLU A 73 -2.87 2.61 21.73
CA GLU A 73 -2.14 2.56 23.01
C GLU A 73 -1.41 1.22 23.19
N SER A 74 -2.03 0.11 22.79
CA SER A 74 -1.41 -1.22 22.80
C SER A 74 -0.21 -1.34 21.85
N LYS A 75 -0.17 -0.54 20.78
CA LYS A 75 0.96 -0.49 19.84
C LYS A 75 2.10 0.36 20.37
N GLU A 76 1.79 1.47 21.03
CA GLU A 76 2.81 2.36 21.62
C GLU A 76 3.51 1.71 22.80
N THR A 77 2.77 1.02 23.68
CA THR A 77 3.35 0.29 24.82
C THR A 77 4.24 -0.89 24.40
N LYS A 78 3.99 -1.49 23.22
CA LYS A 78 4.86 -2.53 22.63
C LYS A 78 6.09 -1.95 21.92
N GLN A 79 6.14 -0.65 21.67
CA GLN A 79 7.33 0.05 21.19
C GLN A 79 8.21 0.50 22.37
N LYS A 80 8.55 -0.39 23.31
CA LYS A 80 9.73 -0.15 24.14
C LYS A 80 10.94 -0.15 23.20
N PRO A 81 11.80 0.88 23.21
CA PRO A 81 13.01 0.86 22.41
C PRO A 81 13.84 -0.34 22.91
N ARG A 82 14.03 -1.36 22.07
CA ARG A 82 15.06 -2.36 22.35
C ARG A 82 16.39 -1.61 22.33
N VAL A 83 16.94 -1.33 23.51
CA VAL A 83 18.34 -0.98 23.65
C VAL A 83 19.11 -2.24 23.28
N ILE A 84 19.47 -2.34 22.00
CA ILE A 84 20.41 -3.32 21.51
C ILE A 84 21.76 -2.66 21.70
N ASP A 85 22.55 -3.13 22.65
CA ASP A 85 23.96 -2.76 22.77
C ASP A 85 24.64 -3.16 21.46
N LYS A 86 24.83 -2.16 20.60
CA LYS A 86 25.33 -2.35 19.25
C LYS A 86 26.85 -2.13 19.31
N PRO A 87 27.68 -3.11 18.91
CA PRO A 87 29.12 -2.90 18.83
C PRO A 87 29.41 -1.77 17.84
N ALA A 88 30.36 -0.92 18.21
CA ALA A 88 30.69 0.31 17.52
C ALA A 88 31.29 0.05 16.13
N GLU A 89 30.59 0.45 15.06
CA GLU A 89 31.12 0.68 13.70
C GLU A 89 30.13 1.53 12.86
N PRO A 90 30.62 2.14 11.77
CA PRO A 90 31.36 3.40 11.71
C PRO A 90 30.39 4.61 11.71
N THR A 91 30.92 5.76 12.13
CA THR A 91 30.25 7.07 12.12
C THR A 91 29.78 7.48 10.73
N TYR A 92 28.53 7.17 10.39
CA TYR A 92 27.81 7.84 9.31
C TYR A 92 26.49 8.40 9.87
N SER A 93 26.42 9.73 9.90
CA SER A 93 25.19 10.46 10.21
C SER A 93 24.13 10.14 9.14
N PRO A 94 22.93 9.64 9.51
CA PRO A 94 21.90 9.34 8.53
C PRO A 94 21.49 10.59 7.75
N ASP A 95 21.82 10.65 6.46
CA ASP A 95 21.28 11.66 5.55
C ASP A 95 19.76 11.45 5.42
N LEU A 96 19.00 12.34 6.06
CA LEU A 96 17.54 12.37 6.07
C LEU A 96 16.95 13.05 4.82
N SER A 97 17.77 13.46 3.85
CA SER A 97 17.25 14.16 2.68
C SER A 97 16.35 13.26 1.80
N GLU A 98 15.16 13.76 1.46
CA GLU A 98 14.30 13.18 0.41
C GLU A 98 15.06 13.01 -0.92
N ASN A 99 16.07 13.86 -1.12
CA ASN A 99 17.01 13.85 -2.25
C ASN A 99 17.75 12.51 -2.42
N ARG A 100 17.90 11.69 -1.38
CA ARG A 100 18.62 10.41 -1.45
C ARG A 100 17.95 9.39 -2.38
N ILE A 101 16.61 9.27 -2.31
CA ILE A 101 15.87 8.28 -3.10
C ILE A 101 15.91 8.67 -4.58
N LEU A 102 15.70 9.95 -4.87
CA LEU A 102 15.78 10.50 -6.22
C LEU A 102 17.19 10.37 -6.80
N PHE A 103 18.23 10.70 -6.01
CA PHE A 103 19.63 10.52 -6.40
C PHE A 103 19.93 9.08 -6.81
N ASN A 104 19.58 8.11 -5.97
CA ASN A 104 19.82 6.70 -6.29
C ASN A 104 19.00 6.22 -7.50
N ARG A 105 17.77 6.72 -7.66
CA ARG A 105 16.92 6.39 -8.81
C ARG A 105 17.57 6.86 -10.11
N HIS A 106 18.01 8.12 -10.15
CA HIS A 106 18.66 8.71 -11.31
C HIS A 106 20.01 8.01 -11.62
N ALA A 107 20.85 7.79 -10.59
CA ALA A 107 22.11 7.08 -10.75
C ALA A 107 21.92 5.65 -11.29
N ARG A 108 20.84 4.97 -10.88
CA ARG A 108 20.47 3.66 -11.40
C ARG A 108 19.99 3.73 -12.85
N GLU A 109 19.12 4.68 -13.19
CA GLU A 109 18.61 4.89 -14.56
C GLU A 109 19.78 5.13 -15.52
N GLN A 110 20.71 6.04 -15.16
CA GLN A 110 21.93 6.29 -15.93
C GLN A 110 22.81 5.03 -16.06
N ALA A 111 23.03 4.29 -14.99
CA ALA A 111 23.83 3.06 -15.06
C ALA A 111 23.18 2.01 -15.96
N TRP A 112 21.86 1.88 -15.92
CA TRP A 112 21.10 0.96 -16.76
C TRP A 112 21.17 1.33 -18.23
N GLU A 113 20.99 2.61 -18.58
CA GLU A 113 21.14 3.14 -19.94
C GLU A 113 22.55 2.89 -20.49
N ASN A 114 23.57 3.04 -19.64
CA ASN A 114 24.96 2.74 -19.97
C ASN A 114 25.30 1.24 -19.96
N GLY A 115 24.33 0.34 -19.76
CA GLY A 115 24.55 -1.11 -19.69
C GLY A 115 25.40 -1.57 -18.49
N LYS A 116 25.61 -0.71 -17.50
CA LYS A 116 26.36 -1.02 -16.28
C LYS A 116 25.47 -1.82 -15.31
N LYS A 117 26.06 -2.82 -14.68
CA LYS A 117 25.39 -3.66 -13.66
C LYS A 117 25.46 -3.06 -12.27
N GLU A 118 26.20 -1.98 -12.09
CA GLU A 118 26.46 -1.35 -10.79
C GLU A 118 26.42 0.18 -10.90
N PHE A 119 26.03 0.84 -9.81
CA PHE A 119 26.01 2.29 -9.69
C PHE A 119 26.39 2.73 -8.28
N ILE A 120 26.85 3.97 -8.14
CA ILE A 120 27.15 4.58 -6.84
C ILE A 120 25.90 5.28 -6.33
N GLY A 121 25.50 4.97 -5.10
CA GLY A 121 24.31 5.54 -4.47
C GLY A 121 24.53 5.83 -2.99
N ARG A 122 23.57 6.49 -2.35
CA ARG A 122 23.58 6.83 -0.92
C ARG A 122 22.69 5.89 -0.11
N CYS A 123 23.31 5.18 0.84
CA CYS A 123 22.68 4.28 1.79
C CYS A 123 22.48 4.95 3.15
N LYS A 124 21.31 4.75 3.77
CA LYS A 124 20.99 5.30 5.10
C LYS A 124 21.98 4.88 6.21
N LYS A 125 22.61 3.71 6.08
CA LYS A 125 23.48 3.13 7.12
C LYS A 125 24.97 3.21 6.81
N HIS A 126 25.33 3.36 5.54
CA HIS A 126 26.70 3.16 5.07
C HIS A 126 27.18 4.29 4.15
N GLY A 127 26.41 5.37 4.02
CA GLY A 127 26.73 6.49 3.14
C GLY A 127 26.82 6.11 1.66
N GLU A 128 27.74 6.76 0.94
CA GLU A 128 27.97 6.49 -0.48
C GLU A 128 28.62 5.12 -0.67
N GLN A 129 27.96 4.27 -1.46
CA GLN A 129 28.37 2.89 -1.65
C GLN A 129 27.93 2.36 -3.01
N ALA A 130 28.56 1.29 -3.49
CA ALA A 130 28.15 0.59 -4.70
C ALA A 130 26.85 -0.20 -4.50
N PHE A 131 25.95 -0.10 -5.48
CA PHE A 131 24.68 -0.81 -5.59
C PHE A 131 24.70 -1.68 -6.84
N VAL A 132 24.21 -2.92 -6.72
CA VAL A 132 24.17 -3.89 -7.84
C VAL A 132 22.75 -3.95 -8.40
N ILE A 133 22.60 -3.77 -9.71
CA ILE A 133 21.34 -3.86 -10.44
C ILE A 133 21.11 -5.32 -10.87
N ARG A 134 20.10 -5.97 -10.27
CA ARG A 134 19.76 -7.38 -10.58
C ARG A 134 18.54 -7.54 -11.48
N LYS A 135 17.56 -6.65 -11.32
CA LYS A 135 16.26 -6.70 -11.98
C LYS A 135 15.75 -5.30 -12.20
N GLN A 136 14.86 -5.15 -13.18
CA GLN A 136 14.11 -3.92 -13.38
C GLN A 136 13.19 -3.72 -12.16
N GLY A 137 13.31 -2.57 -11.49
CA GLY A 137 12.57 -2.31 -10.27
C GLY A 137 13.12 -1.11 -9.50
N LYS A 138 12.37 -0.70 -8.47
CA LYS A 138 12.68 0.48 -7.64
C LYS A 138 13.57 0.13 -6.45
N ASP A 139 13.57 -1.14 -6.01
CA ASP A 139 14.32 -1.58 -4.85
C ASP A 139 15.79 -1.78 -5.16
N HIS A 140 16.65 -1.07 -4.41
CA HIS A 140 18.09 -1.16 -4.52
C HIS A 140 18.71 -1.19 -3.11
N LEU A 141 19.56 -2.19 -2.85
CA LEU A 141 20.33 -2.33 -1.61
C LEU A 141 21.81 -2.11 -1.91
N CYS A 142 22.51 -1.39 -1.03
CA CYS A 142 23.96 -1.26 -1.16
C CYS A 142 24.61 -2.63 -0.93
N CYS A 143 25.84 -2.79 -1.42
CA CYS A 143 26.57 -4.06 -1.32
C CYS A 143 26.68 -4.58 0.13
N VAL A 144 26.83 -3.69 1.11
CA VAL A 144 26.91 -4.03 2.54
C VAL A 144 25.57 -4.52 3.09
N CYS A 145 24.49 -3.75 2.87
CA CYS A 145 23.13 -4.16 3.29
C CYS A 145 22.71 -5.48 2.64
N LYS A 146 23.09 -5.71 1.39
CA LYS A 146 22.82 -6.94 0.65
C LYS A 146 23.53 -8.15 1.28
N LYS A 147 24.81 -8.01 1.65
CA LYS A 147 25.56 -9.07 2.35
C LYS A 147 24.90 -9.40 3.69
N ALA A 148 24.54 -8.39 4.48
CA ALA A 148 23.86 -8.58 5.77
C ALA A 148 22.50 -9.29 5.61
N PHE A 149 21.69 -8.88 4.62
CA PHE A 149 20.40 -9.52 4.33
C PHE A 149 20.57 -10.99 3.94
N THR A 150 21.52 -11.28 3.05
CA THR A 150 21.80 -12.65 2.58
C THR A 150 22.27 -13.54 3.73
N LYS A 151 23.15 -13.03 4.58
CA LYS A 151 23.61 -13.74 5.78
C LYS A 151 22.45 -14.08 6.71
N ALA A 152 21.60 -13.09 7.04
CA ALA A 152 20.43 -13.31 7.89
C ALA A 152 19.43 -14.33 7.31
N GLN A 153 19.22 -14.32 5.99
CA GLN A 153 18.36 -15.30 5.32
C GLN A 153 18.96 -16.71 5.39
N ASN A 154 20.26 -16.86 5.13
CA ASN A 154 20.95 -18.14 5.23
C ASN A 154 20.95 -18.68 6.66
N ASP A 155 21.18 -17.82 7.65
CA ASP A 155 21.14 -18.18 9.07
C ASP A 155 19.74 -18.67 9.48
N LYS A 156 18.67 -18.03 8.98
CA LYS A 156 17.28 -18.47 9.19
C LYS A 156 17.04 -19.85 8.58
N ILE A 157 17.49 -20.07 7.35
CA ILE A 157 17.37 -21.37 6.67
C ILE A 157 18.15 -22.45 7.43
N ALA A 158 19.36 -22.13 7.91
CA ALA A 158 20.18 -23.05 8.68
C ALA A 158 19.52 -23.45 10.00
N LYS A 159 18.87 -22.51 10.71
CA LYS A 159 18.11 -22.79 11.94
C LYS A 159 16.91 -23.70 11.69
N LEU A 160 16.16 -23.43 10.61
CA LEU A 160 15.03 -24.28 10.20
C LEU A 160 15.48 -25.71 9.87
N LYS A 161 16.59 -25.86 9.14
CA LYS A 161 17.18 -27.19 8.83
C LYS A 161 17.65 -27.94 10.07
N LYS A 162 18.02 -27.24 11.14
CA LYS A 162 18.45 -27.83 12.43
C LYS A 162 17.27 -28.10 13.37
N GLY A 163 16.02 -27.89 12.95
CA GLY A 163 14.84 -28.12 13.78
C GLY A 163 14.67 -27.11 14.94
N ILE A 164 15.40 -25.99 14.92
CA ILE A 164 15.30 -24.96 15.95
C ILE A 164 14.19 -23.98 15.54
N SER A 165 13.03 -24.04 16.18
CA SER A 165 11.92 -23.10 15.95
C SER A 165 12.34 -21.68 16.36
N VAL A 166 12.13 -20.71 15.46
CA VAL A 166 12.40 -19.27 15.67
C VAL A 166 11.27 -18.63 16.45
#